data_AF-A0Q6U0-F1
#
_entry.id   AF-A0Q6U0-F1
#
_cell.length_a   1.000
_cell.length_b   1.000
_cell.length_c   1.000
_cell.angle_alpha   90.00
_cell.angle_beta   90.00
_cell.angle_gamma   90.00
#
_symmetry.space_group_name_H-M   'P 1'
#
loop_
_entity.id
_entity.type
_entity.pdbx_description
1 polymer ?
#
loop_
_entity_poly.entity_id
_entity_poly.type
_entity_poly.pdbx_seq_one_letter_code
_entity_poly.pdbx_strand_id
1 'polypeptide(L)'
;MKKIITLSTLLLISLTSIAFSKELNNYSDILNAIKDGKNITIFVDFSNCKPEIKVSGQFSPKSIMIHNDSIIFSDTHFTRNNPQYPNEPILEYVVYKINDNNVDITIDILDANNNSPMEHSKRITIGCQITKDQASFFSN
;
A
#
# COMPACT_ATOMS: atom_id res chain seq x y z
N MET A 1 -40.83 42.12 -13.69
CA MET A 1 -40.38 40.72 -13.83
C MET A 1 -38.87 40.69 -14.08
N LYS A 2 -38.03 40.66 -13.02
CA LYS A 2 -36.55 40.55 -13.13
C LYS A 2 -35.96 40.07 -11.80
N LYS A 3 -36.06 38.79 -11.42
CA LYS A 3 -35.39 38.25 -10.21
C LYS A 3 -35.04 36.75 -10.25
N ILE A 4 -34.85 36.11 -11.41
CA ILE A 4 -34.61 34.65 -11.46
C ILE A 4 -33.50 34.23 -12.43
N ILE A 5 -32.36 34.94 -12.49
CA ILE A 5 -31.24 34.51 -13.37
C ILE A 5 -29.86 34.70 -12.73
N THR A 6 -29.69 34.42 -11.44
CA THR A 6 -28.35 34.46 -10.81
C THR A 6 -27.98 33.24 -9.97
N LEU A 7 -28.86 32.24 -9.84
CA LEU A 7 -28.58 31.06 -9.00
C LEU A 7 -28.05 29.84 -9.77
N SER A 8 -28.13 29.82 -11.11
CA SER A 8 -27.74 28.67 -11.92
C SER A 8 -26.25 28.59 -12.25
N THR A 9 -25.48 29.67 -12.07
CA THR A 9 -24.04 29.70 -12.35
C THR A 9 -23.16 29.29 -11.16
N LEU A 10 -23.69 29.27 -9.93
CA LEU A 10 -22.93 28.84 -8.75
C LEU A 10 -22.89 27.32 -8.55
N LEU A 11 -23.80 26.57 -9.18
CA LEU A 11 -23.88 25.10 -9.04
C LEU A 11 -22.90 24.31 -9.91
N LEU A 12 -22.26 24.95 -10.91
CA LEU A 12 -21.35 24.27 -11.84
C LEU A 12 -19.90 24.18 -11.34
N ILE A 13 -19.54 24.92 -10.29
CA ILE A 13 -18.17 24.95 -9.74
C ILE A 13 -17.97 23.88 -8.65
N SER A 14 -19.05 23.29 -8.12
CA SER A 14 -18.98 22.24 -7.10
C SER A 14 -18.78 20.82 -7.65
N LEU A 15 -18.58 20.65 -8.96
CA LEU A 15 -18.50 19.35 -9.64
C LEU A 15 -17.09 18.94 -10.08
N THR A 16 -16.05 19.72 -9.78
CA THR A 16 -14.67 19.45 -10.29
C THR A 16 -13.70 18.86 -9.27
N SER A 17 -14.12 18.52 -8.05
CA SER A 17 -13.30 17.67 -7.18
C SER A 17 -13.47 16.20 -7.58
N ILE A 18 -13.16 15.89 -8.84
CA ILE A 18 -12.86 14.51 -9.23
C ILE A 18 -11.54 14.23 -8.51
N ALA A 19 -11.62 13.54 -7.37
CA ALA A 19 -10.45 13.19 -6.57
C ALA A 19 -9.63 12.18 -7.38
N PHE A 20 -8.76 12.68 -8.25
CA PHE A 20 -7.78 11.85 -8.94
C PHE A 20 -6.72 11.46 -7.92
N SER A 21 -6.48 10.14 -7.84
CA SER A 21 -5.39 9.58 -7.07
C SER A 21 -4.06 10.22 -7.52
N LYS A 22 -3.41 10.93 -6.61
CA LYS A 22 -2.14 11.61 -6.89
C LYS A 22 -0.99 10.65 -6.61
N GLU A 23 -0.14 10.44 -7.60
CA GLU A 23 1.10 9.67 -7.44
C GLU A 23 2.10 10.39 -6.51
N LEU A 24 2.76 9.62 -5.65
CA LEU A 24 3.73 10.06 -4.65
C LEU A 24 5.09 9.45 -5.00
N ASN A 25 6.05 10.30 -5.38
CA ASN A 25 7.25 9.84 -6.10
C ASN A 25 8.46 9.57 -5.20
N ASN A 26 8.38 9.94 -3.92
CA ASN A 26 9.48 9.84 -2.97
C ASN A 26 8.95 9.79 -1.54
N TYR A 27 9.85 9.51 -0.59
CA TYR A 27 9.54 9.48 0.83
C TYR A 27 8.79 10.70 1.34
N SER A 28 9.26 11.90 0.98
CA SER A 28 8.70 13.16 1.46
C SER A 28 7.26 13.35 0.98
N ASP A 29 6.96 13.00 -0.27
CA ASP A 29 5.60 13.04 -0.81
C ASP A 29 4.66 12.13 -0.02
N ILE A 30 5.11 10.91 0.29
CA ILE A 30 4.34 9.93 1.06
C ILE A 30 4.14 10.43 2.50
N LEU A 31 5.21 10.89 3.14
CA LEU A 31 5.17 11.41 4.50
C LEU A 31 4.20 12.59 4.62
N ASN A 32 4.24 13.52 3.67
CA ASN A 32 3.35 14.68 3.65
C ASN A 32 1.90 14.27 3.41
N ALA A 33 1.64 13.35 2.48
CA ALA A 33 0.28 12.83 2.25
C ALA A 33 -0.31 12.17 3.51
N ILE A 34 0.48 11.38 4.24
CA ILE A 34 0.06 10.77 5.52
C ILE A 34 -0.22 11.86 6.57
N LYS A 35 0.66 12.86 6.72
CA LYS A 35 0.48 13.97 7.66
C LYS A 35 -0.75 14.82 7.34
N ASP A 36 -1.10 14.93 6.07
CA ASP A 36 -2.32 15.58 5.59
C ASP A 36 -3.59 14.74 5.84
N GLY A 37 -3.45 13.52 6.35
CA GLY A 37 -4.57 12.61 6.64
C GLY A 37 -5.14 11.91 5.40
N LYS A 38 -4.36 11.82 4.31
CA LYS A 38 -4.80 11.16 3.07
C LYS A 38 -4.71 9.65 3.17
N ASN A 39 -5.61 8.98 2.45
CA ASN A 39 -5.54 7.54 2.32
C ASN A 39 -4.45 7.17 1.30
N ILE A 40 -3.58 6.24 1.67
CA ILE A 40 -2.52 5.76 0.78
C ILE A 40 -2.94 4.45 0.11
N THR A 41 -2.76 4.36 -1.20
CA THR A 41 -2.85 3.13 -1.99
C THR A 41 -1.47 2.79 -2.49
N ILE A 42 -1.14 1.51 -2.45
CA ILE A 42 0.20 0.99 -2.73
C ILE A 42 0.06 -0.08 -3.81
N PHE A 43 0.92 -0.03 -4.80
CA PHE A 43 1.12 -1.13 -5.75
C PHE A 43 2.59 -1.55 -5.73
N VAL A 44 2.83 -2.84 -5.58
CA VAL A 44 4.18 -3.42 -5.58
C VAL A 44 4.26 -4.47 -6.68
N ASP A 45 5.23 -4.33 -7.57
CA ASP A 45 5.69 -5.39 -8.46
C ASP A 45 6.97 -6.00 -7.89
N PHE A 46 6.82 -7.14 -7.22
CA PHE A 46 7.93 -7.84 -6.58
C PHE A 46 8.91 -8.44 -7.58
N SER A 47 8.54 -8.50 -8.87
CA SER A 47 9.40 -9.03 -9.95
C SER A 47 10.58 -8.10 -10.24
N ASN A 48 10.46 -6.81 -9.89
CA ASN A 48 11.49 -5.80 -10.07
C ASN A 48 12.23 -5.46 -8.76
N CYS A 49 11.92 -6.16 -7.67
CA CYS A 49 12.55 -6.01 -6.37
C CYS A 49 13.62 -7.08 -6.11
N LYS A 50 14.29 -7.05 -4.96
CA LYS A 50 15.36 -8.00 -4.60
C LYS A 50 15.10 -8.69 -3.25
N PRO A 51 15.01 -10.03 -3.19
CA PRO A 51 15.03 -10.95 -4.32
C PRO A 51 13.79 -10.79 -5.20
N GLU A 52 13.90 -11.20 -6.47
CA GLU A 52 12.79 -11.15 -7.42
C GLU A 52 11.77 -12.24 -7.09
N ILE A 53 10.50 -11.86 -6.98
CA ILE A 53 9.38 -12.79 -6.80
C ILE A 53 8.31 -12.43 -7.83
N LYS A 54 7.87 -13.41 -8.62
CA LYS A 54 6.88 -13.21 -9.69
C LYS A 54 5.46 -13.04 -9.14
N VAL A 55 5.22 -11.93 -8.48
CA VAL A 55 3.93 -11.55 -7.93
C VAL A 55 3.84 -10.02 -7.92
N SER A 56 2.64 -9.51 -8.09
CA SER A 56 2.34 -8.10 -7.86
C SER A 56 1.07 -7.98 -7.05
N GLY A 57 0.95 -6.90 -6.29
CA GLY A 57 -0.16 -6.69 -5.39
C GLY A 57 -0.50 -5.23 -5.24
N GLN A 58 -1.79 -4.96 -5.02
CA GLN A 58 -2.30 -3.63 -4.69
C GLN A 58 -3.11 -3.71 -3.40
N PHE A 59 -2.88 -2.78 -2.49
CA PHE A 59 -3.65 -2.66 -1.25
C PHE A 59 -3.59 -1.25 -0.68
N SER A 60 -4.49 -0.97 0.26
CA SER A 60 -4.47 0.24 1.07
C SER A 60 -4.35 -0.17 2.54
N PRO A 61 -3.25 0.16 3.24
CA PRO A 61 -3.07 -0.23 4.62
C PRO A 61 -4.13 0.43 5.51
N LYS A 62 -4.69 -0.33 6.45
CA LYS A 62 -5.67 0.18 7.43
C LYS A 62 -5.06 1.20 8.40
N SER A 63 -3.78 1.07 8.66
CA SER A 63 -3.03 1.91 9.59
C SER A 63 -1.61 2.10 9.10
N ILE A 64 -1.12 3.33 9.22
CA ILE A 64 0.27 3.69 8.91
C ILE A 64 0.84 4.40 10.15
N MET A 65 2.06 4.03 10.52
CA MET A 65 2.79 4.62 11.63
C MET A 65 4.04 5.33 11.11
N ILE A 66 4.30 6.52 11.63
CA ILE A 66 5.58 7.21 11.47
C ILE A 66 6.35 6.97 12.77
N HIS A 67 7.50 6.31 12.67
CA HIS A 67 8.35 6.01 13.82
C HIS A 67 9.80 6.36 13.49
N ASN A 68 10.33 7.38 14.18
CA ASN A 68 11.58 8.05 13.80
C ASN A 68 11.52 8.49 12.32
N ASP A 69 12.54 8.16 11.53
CA ASP A 69 12.63 8.49 10.10
C ASP A 69 12.02 7.40 9.20
N SER A 70 11.16 6.52 9.75
CA SER A 70 10.54 5.41 9.01
C SER A 70 9.03 5.56 8.92
N ILE A 71 8.47 5.23 7.76
CA ILE A 71 7.03 4.97 7.58
C ILE A 71 6.84 3.45 7.63
N ILE A 72 6.00 2.98 8.54
CA ILE A 72 5.78 1.55 8.80
C ILE A 72 4.29 1.23 8.69
N PHE A 73 3.96 0.18 7.97
CA PHE A 73 2.62 -0.38 7.92
C PHE A 73 2.69 -1.87 7.64
N SER A 74 1.56 -2.55 7.79
CA SER A 74 1.46 -3.97 7.53
C SER A 74 0.14 -4.31 6.87
N ASP A 75 0.13 -5.44 6.17
CA ASP A 75 -1.07 -6.10 5.72
C ASP A 75 -1.08 -7.55 6.22
N THR A 76 -2.27 -8.13 6.32
CA THR A 76 -2.43 -9.55 6.63
C THR A 76 -3.36 -10.13 5.60
N HIS A 77 -2.79 -10.92 4.68
CA HIS A 77 -3.54 -11.52 3.60
C HIS A 77 -3.85 -12.98 3.92
N PHE A 78 -5.13 -13.29 4.14
CA PHE A 78 -5.59 -14.68 4.22
C PHE A 78 -5.66 -15.28 2.81
N THR A 79 -5.07 -16.45 2.63
CA THR A 79 -5.10 -17.15 1.34
C THR A 79 -5.05 -18.66 1.49
N ARG A 80 -5.50 -19.35 0.43
CA ARG A 80 -5.31 -20.79 0.20
C ARG A 80 -4.55 -21.09 -1.09
N ASN A 81 -4.06 -20.02 -1.74
CA ASN A 81 -3.44 -20.05 -3.06
C ASN A 81 -1.94 -19.77 -3.00
N ASN A 82 -1.32 -19.84 -1.82
CA ASN A 82 0.12 -19.70 -1.71
C ASN A 82 0.80 -20.89 -2.40
N PRO A 83 1.74 -20.67 -3.34
CA PRO A 83 2.36 -21.75 -4.10
C PRO A 83 3.15 -22.77 -3.25
N GLN A 84 3.67 -22.34 -2.09
CA GLN A 84 4.40 -23.20 -1.17
C GLN A 84 3.47 -24.06 -0.31
N TYR A 85 2.24 -23.59 -0.05
CA TYR A 85 1.24 -24.24 0.82
C TYR A 85 -0.13 -24.30 0.12
N PRO A 86 -0.26 -25.06 -0.99
CA PRO A 86 -1.47 -25.06 -1.80
C PRO A 86 -2.67 -25.67 -1.04
N ASN A 87 -3.81 -24.98 -1.07
CA ASN A 87 -5.07 -25.33 -0.40
C ASN A 87 -5.06 -25.27 1.14
N GLU A 88 -3.93 -24.92 1.77
CA GLU A 88 -3.83 -24.74 3.20
C GLU A 88 -4.28 -23.31 3.58
N PRO A 89 -5.12 -23.14 4.62
CA PRO A 89 -5.52 -21.82 5.08
C PRO A 89 -4.35 -21.17 5.84
N ILE A 90 -3.74 -20.18 5.21
CA ILE A 90 -2.59 -19.45 5.78
C ILE A 90 -2.86 -17.94 5.86
N LEU A 91 -2.04 -17.25 6.65
CA LEU A 91 -1.92 -15.81 6.68
C LEU A 91 -0.54 -15.41 6.18
N GLU A 92 -0.49 -14.56 5.17
CA GLU A 92 0.72 -13.85 4.76
C GLU A 92 0.75 -12.52 5.53
N TYR A 93 1.56 -12.47 6.59
CA TYR A 93 1.77 -11.26 7.36
C TYR A 93 2.91 -10.46 6.73
N VAL A 94 2.57 -9.33 6.13
CA VAL A 94 3.52 -8.52 5.35
C VAL A 94 3.74 -7.20 6.06
N VAL A 95 4.99 -6.90 6.39
CA VAL A 95 5.42 -5.63 6.98
C VAL A 95 6.20 -4.83 5.96
N TYR A 96 5.84 -3.57 5.80
CA TYR A 96 6.51 -2.63 4.92
C TYR A 96 7.14 -1.54 5.77
N LYS A 97 8.42 -1.27 5.51
CA LYS A 97 9.16 -0.18 6.14
C LYS A 97 9.80 0.67 5.06
N ILE A 98 9.42 1.93 4.99
CA ILE A 98 10.00 2.90 4.07
C ILE A 98 11.06 3.70 4.83
N ASN A 99 12.29 3.70 4.32
CA ASN A 99 13.43 4.49 4.81
C ASN A 99 14.04 5.22 3.62
N ASP A 100 13.97 6.56 3.61
CA ASP A 100 14.23 7.35 2.41
C ASP A 100 13.43 6.76 1.23
N ASN A 101 14.05 6.59 0.06
CA ASN A 101 13.38 6.02 -1.11
C ASN A 101 13.46 4.48 -1.19
N ASN A 102 13.88 3.81 -0.12
CA ASN A 102 13.91 2.35 -0.03
C ASN A 102 12.65 1.83 0.68
N VAL A 103 12.13 0.69 0.22
CA VAL A 103 11.02 -0.03 0.83
C VAL A 103 11.49 -1.43 1.19
N ASP A 104 11.66 -1.69 2.48
CA ASP A 104 11.94 -3.03 3.01
C ASP A 104 10.61 -3.74 3.29
N ILE A 105 10.40 -4.88 2.65
CA ILE A 105 9.20 -5.69 2.76
C ILE A 105 9.57 -7.01 3.41
N THR A 106 8.90 -7.37 4.49
CA THR A 106 9.13 -8.61 5.22
C THR A 106 7.86 -9.44 5.23
N ILE A 107 7.95 -10.71 4.84
CA ILE A 107 6.80 -11.61 4.74
C ILE A 107 7.03 -12.79 5.68
N ASP A 108 6.07 -13.02 6.58
CA ASP A 108 5.94 -14.23 7.39
C ASP A 108 4.70 -15.01 6.94
N ILE A 109 4.82 -16.33 6.81
CA ILE A 109 3.71 -17.22 6.46
C ILE A 109 3.28 -17.96 7.73
N LEU A 110 2.05 -17.73 8.17
CA LEU A 110 1.50 -18.26 9.42
C LEU A 110 0.32 -19.19 9.14
N ASP A 111 0.12 -20.20 9.99
CA ASP A 111 -1.09 -21.03 9.99
C ASP A 111 -2.27 -20.18 10.46
N ALA A 112 -3.35 -20.11 9.66
CA ALA A 112 -4.50 -19.26 9.98
C ALA A 112 -5.30 -19.73 11.21
N ASN A 113 -5.12 -20.97 11.68
CA ASN A 113 -5.85 -21.52 12.82
C ASN A 113 -5.21 -21.16 14.16
N ASN A 114 -3.89 -21.03 14.20
CA ASN A 114 -3.12 -20.86 15.45
C ASN A 114 -2.09 -19.72 15.41
N ASN A 115 -1.92 -19.05 14.27
CA ASN A 115 -0.96 -17.97 14.02
C ASN A 115 0.52 -18.33 14.28
N SER A 116 0.85 -19.61 14.36
CA SER A 116 2.23 -20.07 14.41
C SER A 116 2.85 -20.03 13.01
N PRO A 117 4.18 -19.87 12.88
CA PRO A 117 4.83 -19.99 11.58
C PRO A 117 4.54 -21.34 10.93
N MET A 118 4.20 -21.32 9.64
CA MET A 118 4.00 -22.56 8.87
C MET A 118 5.27 -23.42 8.89
N GLU A 119 5.10 -24.74 8.91
CA GLU A 119 6.22 -25.69 8.91
C GLU A 119 7.14 -25.42 7.71
N HIS A 120 8.45 -25.36 7.96
CA HIS A 120 9.48 -25.01 6.98
C HIS A 120 9.38 -23.61 6.36
N SER A 121 8.45 -22.76 6.82
CA SER A 121 8.40 -21.38 6.37
C SER A 121 9.64 -20.63 6.87
N LYS A 122 10.15 -19.73 6.03
CA LYS A 122 11.22 -18.81 6.38
C LYS A 122 10.74 -17.41 6.12
N ARG A 123 11.07 -16.49 7.02
CA ARG A 123 10.88 -15.06 6.79
C ARG A 123 11.60 -14.65 5.52
N ILE A 124 10.88 -14.01 4.61
CA ILE A 124 11.41 -13.46 3.37
C ILE A 124 11.55 -11.95 3.56
N THR A 125 12.71 -11.39 3.21
CA THR A 125 12.93 -9.94 3.15
C THR A 125 13.21 -9.54 1.72
N ILE A 126 12.50 -8.52 1.25
CA ILE A 126 12.54 -8.00 -0.11
C ILE A 126 12.80 -6.50 -0.04
N GLY A 127 13.84 -6.04 -0.72
CA GLY A 127 14.13 -4.62 -0.90
C GLY A 127 13.59 -4.13 -2.23
N CYS A 128 12.80 -3.06 -2.19
CA CYS A 128 12.31 -2.33 -3.34
C CYS A 128 12.73 -0.85 -3.24
N GLN A 129 12.55 -0.09 -4.33
CA GLN A 129 12.67 1.36 -4.39
C GLN A 129 11.29 1.99 -4.63
N ILE A 130 11.12 3.24 -4.20
CA ILE A 130 9.95 4.05 -4.57
C ILE A 130 10.06 4.43 -6.04
N THR A 131 9.41 3.66 -6.91
CA THR A 131 9.34 3.89 -8.36
C THR A 131 8.05 3.27 -8.91
N LYS A 132 7.65 3.64 -10.13
CA LYS A 132 6.50 3.03 -10.82
C LYS A 132 6.63 1.53 -11.03
N ASP A 133 7.86 1.07 -11.23
CA ASP A 133 8.13 -0.32 -11.63
C ASP A 133 8.40 -1.23 -10.43
N GLN A 134 8.61 -0.69 -9.23
CA GLN A 134 8.87 -1.46 -8.01
C GLN A 134 7.76 -1.23 -6.99
N ALA A 135 7.92 -0.25 -6.10
CA ALA A 135 6.90 0.14 -5.13
C ALA A 135 6.37 1.54 -5.45
N SER A 136 5.12 1.61 -5.89
CA SER A 136 4.43 2.85 -6.26
C SER A 136 3.35 3.20 -5.25
N PHE A 137 3.20 4.51 -4.98
CA PHE A 137 2.35 5.02 -3.92
C PHE A 137 1.45 6.12 -4.47
N PHE A 138 0.21 6.13 -4.00
CA PHE A 138 -0.79 7.10 -4.43
C PHE A 138 -1.62 7.59 -3.24
N SER A 139 -2.05 8.85 -3.27
CA SER A 139 -2.95 9.42 -2.26
C SER A 139 -4.31 9.78 -2.86
N ASN A 140 -5.39 9.47 -2.13
CA ASN A 140 -6.74 9.96 -2.38
C ASN A 140 -7.18 10.95 -1.29
#